data_AF-A0AA38FD45-F1
#
_entry.id   AF-A0AA38FD45-F1
#
_cell.length_a   1.000
_cell.length_b   1.000
_cell.length_c   1.000
_cell.angle_alpha   90.00
_cell.angle_beta   90.00
_cell.angle_gamma   90.00
#
_symmetry.space_group_name_H-M   'P 1'
#
loop_
_entity.id
_entity.type
_entity.pdbx_description
1 polymer ?
#
loop_
_entity_poly.entity_id
_entity_poly.type
_entity_poly.pdbx_seq_one_letter_code
_entity_poly.pdbx_strand_id
1 'polypeptide(L)' 'EPECDQKKMRNIKHTGNISLDDFIKIVKFVKCRYMEKHLVGYVKEMMGTIVSIRMNVEGKDPKDLQLEVDEGE' A
#
# COMPACT_ATOMS: atom_id res chain seq x y z
N GLU A 1 6.04 12.07 -29.56
CA GLU A 1 6.50 11.52 -28.27
C GLU A 1 6.84 10.05 -28.47
N PRO A 2 7.93 9.50 -27.89
CA PRO A 2 8.23 8.08 -28.06
C PRO A 2 7.20 7.25 -27.29
N GLU A 3 6.58 6.30 -27.97
CA GLU A 3 5.59 5.39 -27.39
C GLU A 3 6.26 4.57 -26.29
N CYS A 4 5.86 4.79 -25.04
CA CYS A 4 6.35 4.03 -23.91
C CYS A 4 5.75 2.63 -24.00
N ASP A 5 6.56 1.63 -24.34
CA ASP A 5 6.17 0.23 -24.52
C ASP A 5 5.84 -0.43 -23.16
N GLN A 6 4.65 -0.10 -22.63
CA GLN A 6 4.10 -0.56 -21.35
C GLN A 6 3.81 -2.09 -21.31
N LYS A 7 4.18 -2.84 -22.35
CA LYS A 7 3.99 -4.30 -22.40
C LYS A 7 5.20 -5.08 -21.91
N LYS A 8 6.40 -4.49 -21.85
CA LYS A 8 7.63 -5.25 -21.56
C LYS A 8 7.92 -5.51 -20.07
N MET A 9 7.28 -4.79 -19.15
CA MET A 9 7.51 -4.90 -17.69
C MET A 9 6.31 -5.42 -16.90
N ARG A 10 5.49 -6.32 -17.45
CA ARG A 10 4.21 -6.71 -16.83
C ARG A 10 4.31 -7.74 -15.68
N ASN A 11 5.50 -8.26 -15.37
CA ASN A 11 5.68 -9.29 -14.36
C ASN A 11 6.93 -9.05 -13.50
N ILE A 12 7.10 -7.83 -12.97
CA ILE A 12 8.00 -7.68 -11.81
C ILE A 12 7.28 -8.38 -10.65
N LYS A 13 7.81 -9.53 -10.23
CA LYS A 13 7.28 -10.30 -9.10
C LYS A 13 7.48 -9.47 -7.84
N HIS A 14 6.48 -8.70 -7.44
CA HIS A 14 6.42 -8.06 -6.13
C HIS A 14 5.95 -9.08 -5.09
N THR A 15 6.71 -10.16 -4.94
CA THR A 15 6.50 -11.16 -3.89
C THR A 15 7.36 -10.76 -2.70
N GLY A 16 6.95 -9.70 -2.02
CA GLY A 16 7.68 -9.18 -0.86
C GLY A 16 6.76 -9.02 0.34
N ASN A 17 7.31 -9.27 1.52
CA ASN A 17 6.70 -8.87 2.78
C ASN A 17 7.27 -7.50 3.15
N ILE A 18 6.41 -6.56 3.55
CA ILE A 18 6.84 -5.27 4.10
C ILE A 18 6.68 -5.30 5.63
N SER A 19 7.63 -4.71 6.36
CA SER A 19 7.47 -4.54 7.81
C SER A 19 6.55 -3.35 8.11
N LEU A 20 5.83 -3.41 9.23
CA LEU A 20 4.94 -2.35 9.67
C LEU A 20 5.68 -1.02 9.88
N ASP A 21 6.94 -1.05 10.31
CA ASP A 21 7.75 0.17 10.49
C ASP A 21 8.00 0.89 9.15
N ASP A 22 8.39 0.14 8.12
CA ASP A 22 8.56 0.69 6.77
C ASP A 22 7.25 1.19 6.19
N PHE A 23 6.15 0.46 6.44
CA PHE A 23 4.82 0.93 6.06
C PHE A 23 4.46 2.27 6.71
N ILE A 24 4.66 2.41 8.02
CA ILE A 24 4.39 3.65 8.76
C ILE A 24 5.30 4.79 8.26
N LYS A 25 6.57 4.50 7.93
CA LYS A 25 7.49 5.50 7.34
C LYS A 25 7.00 5.98 5.98
N ILE A 26 6.56 5.08 5.10
CA ILE A 26 6.01 5.42 3.78
C ILE A 26 4.76 6.29 3.94
N VAL A 27 3.84 5.88 4.83
CA VAL A 27 2.64 6.65 5.16
C VAL A 27 3.05 8.06 5.61
N LYS A 28 3.96 8.19 6.59
CA LYS A 28 4.39 9.52 7.06
C LYS A 28 5.06 10.37 5.97
N PHE A 29 5.86 9.75 5.10
CA PHE A 29 6.55 10.44 4.01
C PHE A 29 5.57 10.98 2.96
N VAL A 30 4.56 10.18 2.62
CA VAL A 30 3.65 10.48 1.51
C VAL A 30 2.41 11.26 1.99
N LYS A 31 2.18 11.38 3.31
CA LYS A 31 1.08 12.15 3.94
C LYS A 31 0.92 13.57 3.41
N CYS A 32 2.02 14.27 3.09
CA CYS A 32 1.96 15.65 2.58
C CYS A 32 1.32 15.75 1.18
N ARG A 33 1.29 14.64 0.42
CA ARG A 33 0.75 14.59 -0.95
C ARG A 33 -0.73 14.22 -1.03
N TYR A 34 -1.28 13.68 0.05
CA TYR A 34 -2.66 13.17 0.06
C TYR A 34 -3.63 14.17 0.68
N MET A 35 -4.86 14.18 0.15
CA MET A 35 -5.90 15.14 0.51
C MET A 35 -6.71 14.72 1.74
N GLU A 36 -6.43 13.55 2.32
CA GLU A 36 -7.19 13.03 3.45
C GLU A 36 -6.84 13.73 4.76
N LYS A 37 -7.90 14.11 5.50
CA LYS A 37 -7.78 14.79 6.79
C LYS A 37 -7.45 13.84 7.93
N HIS A 38 -7.79 12.56 7.79
CA HIS A 38 -7.60 11.54 8.81
C HIS A 38 -6.51 10.55 8.41
N LEU A 39 -5.66 10.17 9.37
CA LEU A 39 -4.60 9.18 9.16
C LEU A 39 -5.18 7.81 8.77
N VAL A 40 -6.38 7.49 9.28
CA VAL A 40 -7.03 6.18 9.13
C VAL A 40 -7.38 5.87 7.67
N GLY A 41 -8.08 6.76 6.96
CA GLY A 41 -8.41 6.47 5.57
C GLY A 41 -7.17 6.55 4.67
N TYR A 42 -6.19 7.38 5.03
CA TYR A 42 -4.92 7.40 4.32
C TYR A 42 -4.13 6.09 4.47
N VAL A 43 -4.15 5.48 5.65
CA VAL A 43 -3.65 4.11 5.86
C VAL A 43 -4.42 3.14 4.98
N LYS A 44 -5.76 3.20 4.95
CA LYS A 44 -6.60 2.32 4.11
C LYS A 44 -6.27 2.43 2.61
N GLU A 45 -6.06 3.64 2.09
CA GLU A 45 -5.61 3.87 0.70
C GLU A 45 -4.26 3.21 0.40
N MET A 46 -3.29 3.40 1.30
CA MET A 46 -1.97 2.77 1.15
C MET A 46 -2.07 1.24 1.18
N MET A 47 -2.91 0.68 2.06
CA MET A 47 -3.16 -0.76 2.08
C MET A 47 -3.82 -1.26 0.79
N GLY A 48 -4.72 -0.48 0.17
CA GLY A 48 -5.33 -0.81 -1.12
C GLY A 48 -4.30 -0.88 -2.26
N THR A 49 -3.26 -0.04 -2.21
CA THR A 49 -2.13 -0.10 -3.13
C THR A 49 -1.32 -1.39 -2.94
N ILE A 50 -1.09 -1.80 -1.69
CA ILE A 50 -0.37 -3.05 -1.35
C ILE A 50 -1.15 -4.29 -1.82
N VAL A 51 -2.48 -4.28 -1.70
CA VAL A 51 -3.36 -5.34 -2.25
C VAL A 51 -3.17 -5.47 -3.77
N SER A 52 -3.12 -4.35 -4.50
CA SER A 52 -2.95 -4.35 -5.96
C SER A 52 -1.58 -4.86 -6.39
N ILE A 53 -0.57 -4.64 -5.56
CA ILE A 53 0.80 -5.12 -5.74
C ILE A 53 0.94 -6.61 -5.38
N ARG A 54 0.01 -7.16 -4.58
CA ARG A 54 0.02 -8.53 -4.02
C ARG A 54 1.20 -8.78 -3.05
N MET A 55 1.43 -7.83 -2.16
CA MET A 55 2.39 -7.96 -1.05
C MET A 55 1.67 -8.15 0.28
N ASN A 56 2.35 -8.79 1.24
CA ASN A 56 1.89 -8.96 2.61
C ASN A 56 2.53 -7.93 3.53
N VAL A 57 1.86 -7.58 4.62
CA VAL A 57 2.37 -6.67 5.67
C VAL A 57 2.54 -7.50 6.93
N GLU A 58 3.78 -7.71 7.37
CA GLU A 58 4.14 -8.60 8.49
C GLU A 58 3.46 -9.97 8.45
N GLY A 59 3.38 -10.56 7.27
CA GLY A 59 2.76 -11.87 7.06
C GLY A 59 1.24 -11.88 7.14
N LYS A 60 0.60 -10.74 7.45
CA LYS A 60 -0.85 -10.56 7.37
C LYS A 60 -1.27 -10.10 5.97
N ASP A 61 -2.47 -10.47 5.58
CA ASP A 61 -3.09 -10.00 4.35
C ASP A 61 -3.54 -8.54 4.54
N PRO A 62 -3.22 -7.63 3.60
CA PRO A 62 -3.58 -6.23 3.74
C PRO A 62 -5.10 -5.98 3.75
N LYS A 63 -5.91 -6.94 3.27
CA LYS A 63 -7.37 -6.89 3.38
C LYS A 63 -7.87 -7.13 4.79
N ASP A 64 -7.26 -8.07 5.52
CA ASP A 64 -7.60 -8.36 6.91
C ASP A 64 -7.28 -7.14 7.79
N LEU A 65 -6.08 -6.59 7.62
CA LEU A 65 -5.68 -5.37 8.33
C LEU A 65 -6.57 -4.16 8.02
N GLN A 66 -7.12 -4.07 6.79
CA GLN A 66 -8.10 -3.01 6.46
C GLN A 66 -9.41 -3.17 7.24
N LEU A 67 -9.84 -4.42 7.50
CA LEU A 67 -11.02 -4.73 8.31
C LEU A 67 -10.75 -4.44 9.79
N GLU A 68 -9.60 -4.88 10.32
CA GLU A 68 -9.17 -4.58 11.70
C GLU A 68 -9.21 -3.06 11.96
N VAL A 69 -8.72 -2.26 11.00
CA VAL A 69 -8.73 -0.78 11.08
C VAL A 69 -10.14 -0.17 10.88
N ASP A 70 -11.07 -0.87 10.21
CA ASP A 70 -12.48 -0.43 10.10
C ASP A 70 -13.27 -0.74 11.37
N GLU A 71 -12.99 -1.87 12.00
CA GLU A 71 -13.57 -2.29 13.28
C GLU A 71 -13.04 -1.48 14.48
N GLY A 72 -11.99 -0.69 14.28
CA GLY A 72 -11.48 0.29 15.23
C GLY A 72 -10.29 -0.19 16.07
N GLU A 73 -9.56 -1.19 15.60
CA GLU A 73 -8.25 -1.59 16.15
C GLU A 73 -7.11 -0.69 15.66
#